data_AF-A0A9D5CCP7-F1
#
_entry.id   AF-A0A9D5CCP7-F1
#
_cell.length_a   1.000
_cell.length_b   1.000
_cell.length_c   1.000
_cell.angle_alpha   90.00
_cell.angle_beta   90.00
_cell.angle_gamma   90.00
#
_symmetry.space_group_name_H-M   'P 1'
#
loop_
_entity.id
_entity.type
_entity.pdbx_description
1 polymer ?
#
loop_
_entity_poly.entity_id
_entity_poly.type
_entity_poly.pdbx_seq_one_letter_code
_entity_poly.pdbx_strand_id
1 'polypeptide(L)'
;MDCHFGWGGGTLVDGWRKGPWTPQEDKLLTDYVNIHGEGRWNSISKATGLRRSGKSCRLRWVNYLRPDLKRGKITPQEENIILELHARWGNRWSTIARSLPGRTDNEIKNYWRTHYKKAKSTKIIMQQQEHQHHDQQKQNNQDEMKEVVMTPQVIKQVVLASQDMDEMMKYMYQVGASSSIMNEEFYWNEDENLGRLWNLDI
;
A
#
# COMPACT_ATOMS: atom_id res chain seq x y z
N MET A 1 -32.91 2.58 -10.67
CA MET A 1 -32.18 1.44 -11.27
C MET A 1 -32.39 1.48 -12.77
N ASP A 2 -31.39 1.03 -13.53
CA ASP A 2 -31.38 0.74 -14.98
C ASP A 2 -30.33 1.52 -15.78
N CYS A 3 -29.06 1.31 -15.43
CA CYS A 3 -27.94 1.59 -16.33
C CYS A 3 -27.84 0.47 -17.37
N HIS A 4 -28.45 0.68 -18.53
CA HIS A 4 -28.25 -0.15 -19.72
C HIS A 4 -26.80 -0.02 -20.20
N PHE A 5 -25.96 -0.97 -19.77
CA PHE A 5 -24.61 -1.17 -20.30
C PHE A 5 -24.70 -1.72 -21.73
N GLY A 6 -24.62 -0.83 -22.72
CA GLY A 6 -24.48 -1.18 -24.13
C GLY A 6 -23.09 -1.76 -24.44
N TRP A 7 -22.87 -3.04 -24.16
CA TRP A 7 -21.72 -3.81 -24.69
C TRP A 7 -22.22 -4.75 -25.79
N GLY A 8 -22.37 -4.24 -27.01
CA GLY A 8 -22.93 -5.05 -28.09
C GLY A 8 -22.84 -4.43 -29.46
N GLY A 9 -21.74 -3.76 -29.79
CA GLY A 9 -21.55 -3.20 -31.13
C GLY A 9 -20.13 -2.71 -31.31
N GLY A 10 -19.31 -3.44 -32.05
CA GLY A 10 -17.95 -3.01 -32.35
C GLY A 10 -17.97 -1.73 -33.16
N THR A 11 -17.64 -0.59 -32.55
CA THR A 11 -17.48 0.67 -33.26
C THR A 11 -16.39 0.53 -34.31
N LEU A 12 -16.71 0.94 -35.53
CA LEU A 12 -15.76 1.00 -36.63
C LEU A 12 -15.07 2.34 -36.57
N VAL A 13 -13.76 2.33 -36.33
CA VAL A 13 -12.92 3.53 -36.40
C VAL A 13 -11.89 3.25 -37.49
N ASP A 14 -11.83 4.12 -38.50
CA ASP A 14 -11.03 3.94 -39.73
C ASP A 14 -11.37 2.67 -40.51
N GLY A 15 -12.62 2.20 -40.44
CA GLY A 15 -13.09 0.97 -41.09
C GLY A 15 -12.71 -0.33 -40.38
N TRP A 16 -11.99 -0.26 -39.25
CA TRP A 16 -11.55 -1.40 -38.46
C TRP A 16 -12.40 -1.61 -37.21
N ARG A 17 -12.73 -2.87 -36.91
CA ARG A 17 -13.48 -3.24 -35.70
C ARG A 17 -12.62 -3.08 -34.45
N LYS A 18 -13.10 -2.33 -33.48
CA LYS A 18 -12.52 -2.21 -32.14
C LYS A 18 -13.23 -3.14 -31.15
N GLY A 19 -12.61 -3.33 -29.99
CA GLY A 19 -13.16 -4.15 -28.90
C GLY A 19 -12.62 -5.58 -28.83
N PRO A 20 -13.24 -6.42 -27.98
CA PRO A 20 -12.75 -7.76 -27.65
C PRO A 20 -12.72 -8.67 -28.87
N TRP A 21 -11.72 -9.55 -28.93
CA TRP A 21 -11.60 -10.56 -29.98
C TRP A 21 -12.63 -11.67 -29.76
N THR A 22 -13.30 -12.08 -30.84
CA THR A 22 -14.22 -13.22 -30.78
C THR A 22 -13.49 -14.52 -31.09
N PRO A 23 -14.01 -15.69 -30.65
CA PRO A 23 -13.41 -16.98 -30.99
C PRO A 23 -13.32 -17.21 -32.51
N GLN A 24 -14.29 -16.71 -33.28
CA GLN A 24 -14.27 -16.80 -34.74
C GLN A 24 -13.12 -15.98 -35.35
N GLU A 25 -12.88 -14.77 -34.84
CA GLU A 25 -11.75 -13.95 -35.27
C GLU A 25 -10.41 -14.60 -34.91
N ASP A 26 -10.31 -15.15 -33.70
CA ASP A 26 -9.11 -15.85 -33.23
C ASP A 26 -8.83 -17.09 -34.10
N LYS A 27 -9.86 -17.84 -34.49
CA LYS A 27 -9.74 -18.98 -35.41
C LYS A 27 -9.22 -18.53 -36.78
N LEU A 28 -9.81 -17.50 -37.39
CA LEU A 28 -9.36 -16.97 -38.68
C LEU A 28 -7.90 -16.50 -38.64
N LEU A 29 -7.50 -15.83 -37.55
CA LEU A 29 -6.12 -15.39 -37.36
C LEU A 29 -5.18 -16.59 -37.22
N THR A 30 -5.56 -17.60 -36.45
CA THR A 30 -4.74 -18.79 -36.22
C THR A 30 -4.58 -19.62 -37.49
N ASP A 31 -5.68 -19.87 -38.21
CA ASP A 31 -5.67 -20.62 -39.47
C ASP A 31 -4.76 -19.94 -40.50
N TYR A 32 -4.84 -18.61 -40.63
CA TYR A 32 -3.97 -17.85 -41.53
C TYR A 32 -2.50 -18.01 -41.16
N VAL A 33 -2.15 -17.86 -39.87
CA VAL A 33 -0.74 -17.96 -39.43
C VAL A 33 -0.21 -19.38 -39.60
N ASN A 34 -1.04 -20.40 -39.40
CA ASN A 34 -0.64 -21.79 -39.63
C ASN A 34 -0.33 -22.08 -41.11
N ILE A 35 -1.07 -21.47 -42.04
CA ILE A 35 -0.89 -21.68 -43.48
C ILE A 35 0.26 -20.83 -44.04
N HIS A 36 0.38 -19.57 -43.59
CA HIS A 36 1.28 -18.58 -44.19
C HIS A 36 2.51 -18.26 -43.33
N GLY A 37 2.60 -18.81 -42.13
CA GLY A 37 3.62 -18.45 -41.14
C GLY A 37 3.34 -17.13 -40.43
N GLU A 38 4.17 -16.81 -39.43
CA GLU A 38 4.10 -15.54 -38.72
C GLU A 38 4.57 -14.36 -39.59
N GLY A 39 3.91 -13.22 -39.46
CA GLY A 39 4.25 -12.02 -40.22
C GLY A 39 3.20 -11.64 -41.24
N ARG A 40 3.54 -10.70 -42.14
CA ARG A 40 2.63 -10.17 -43.18
C ARG A 40 1.25 -9.77 -42.63
N TRP A 41 1.23 -9.21 -41.42
CA TRP A 41 -0.01 -8.94 -40.67
C TRP A 41 -1.02 -8.06 -41.41
N ASN A 42 -0.55 -7.17 -42.29
CA ASN A 42 -1.41 -6.31 -43.12
C ASN A 42 -2.20 -7.08 -44.18
N SER A 43 -1.73 -8.27 -44.58
CA SER A 43 -2.38 -9.12 -45.59
C SER A 43 -3.51 -9.96 -45.00
N ILE A 44 -3.52 -10.17 -43.69
CA ILE A 44 -4.49 -11.03 -42.99
C ILE A 44 -5.92 -10.58 -43.28
N SER A 45 -6.19 -9.28 -43.12
CA SER A 45 -7.54 -8.74 -43.32
C SER A 45 -8.07 -9.00 -44.72
N LYS A 46 -7.23 -8.82 -45.75
CA LYS A 46 -7.60 -9.05 -47.15
C LYS A 46 -7.80 -10.54 -47.44
N ALA A 47 -7.00 -11.41 -46.84
CA ALA A 47 -7.04 -12.85 -47.11
C ALA A 47 -8.16 -13.59 -46.36
N THR A 48 -8.51 -13.17 -45.16
CA THR A 48 -9.48 -13.87 -44.29
C THR A 48 -10.82 -13.16 -44.14
N GLY A 49 -10.94 -11.94 -44.69
CA GLY A 49 -12.11 -11.07 -44.48
C GLY A 49 -12.16 -10.46 -43.07
N LEU A 50 -11.12 -10.66 -42.26
CA LEU A 50 -11.08 -10.18 -40.89
C LEU A 50 -11.06 -8.64 -40.85
N ARG A 51 -11.98 -8.02 -40.10
CA ARG A 51 -12.07 -6.56 -39.97
C ARG A 51 -11.16 -6.01 -38.88
N ARG A 52 -9.91 -6.50 -38.80
CA ARG A 52 -8.89 -6.09 -37.82
C ARG A 52 -7.63 -5.60 -38.53
N SER A 53 -7.03 -4.53 -38.01
CA SER A 53 -5.79 -4.00 -38.59
C SER A 53 -4.61 -4.94 -38.35
N GLY A 54 -3.61 -4.92 -39.22
CA GLY A 54 -2.42 -5.79 -39.07
C GLY A 54 -1.71 -5.62 -37.73
N LYS A 55 -1.64 -4.38 -37.20
CA LYS A 55 -1.13 -4.13 -35.85
C LYS A 55 -1.93 -4.86 -34.78
N SER A 56 -3.26 -4.85 -34.89
CA SER A 56 -4.15 -5.56 -33.96
C SER A 56 -3.96 -7.07 -34.06
N CYS A 57 -3.85 -7.62 -35.27
CA CYS A 57 -3.61 -9.05 -35.49
C CYS A 57 -2.28 -9.48 -34.88
N ARG A 58 -1.18 -8.76 -35.16
CA ARG A 58 0.13 -9.03 -34.55
C ARG A 58 0.03 -9.04 -33.03
N LEU A 59 -0.56 -7.99 -32.45
CA LEU A 59 -0.67 -7.86 -31.00
C LEU A 59 -1.48 -9.01 -30.38
N ARG A 60 -2.56 -9.43 -31.03
CA ARG A 60 -3.38 -10.55 -30.57
C ARG A 60 -2.60 -11.86 -30.62
N TRP A 61 -1.91 -12.12 -31.72
CA TRP A 61 -1.10 -13.32 -31.89
C TRP A 61 -0.04 -13.45 -30.80
N VAL A 62 0.86 -12.46 -30.70
CA VAL A 62 2.03 -12.53 -29.82
C VAL A 62 1.71 -12.50 -28.33
N ASN A 63 0.53 -12.02 -27.93
CA ASN A 63 0.15 -11.93 -26.52
C ASN A 63 -0.85 -13.00 -26.05
N TYR A 64 -1.56 -13.67 -26.96
CA TYR A 64 -2.67 -14.55 -26.57
C TYR A 64 -2.77 -15.86 -27.36
N LEU A 65 -2.46 -15.87 -28.65
CA LEU A 65 -2.74 -17.04 -29.50
C LEU A 65 -1.51 -17.90 -29.78
N ARG A 66 -0.30 -17.35 -29.68
CA ARG A 66 0.93 -18.09 -29.94
C ARG A 66 1.01 -19.33 -29.02
N PRO A 67 1.31 -20.53 -29.55
CA PRO A 67 1.15 -21.79 -28.80
C PRO A 67 2.14 -21.97 -27.65
N ASP A 68 3.28 -21.29 -27.68
CA ASP A 68 4.35 -21.34 -26.69
C ASP A 68 4.12 -20.42 -25.48
N LEU A 69 2.99 -19.72 -25.42
CA LEU A 69 2.63 -18.85 -24.30
C LEU A 69 2.15 -19.68 -23.11
N LYS A 70 2.71 -19.38 -21.92
CA LYS A 70 2.24 -19.95 -20.67
C LYS A 70 0.90 -19.36 -20.28
N ARG A 71 -0.04 -20.22 -19.89
CA ARG A 71 -1.36 -19.82 -19.39
C ARG A 71 -1.38 -19.85 -17.87
N GLY A 72 -1.95 -18.82 -17.25
CA GLY A 72 -2.14 -18.76 -15.80
C GLY A 72 -1.36 -17.63 -15.11
N LYS A 73 -1.45 -17.60 -13.78
CA LYS A 73 -0.83 -16.56 -12.93
C LYS A 73 0.69 -16.62 -13.01
N ILE A 74 1.35 -15.50 -12.75
CA ILE A 74 2.79 -15.44 -12.53
C ILE A 74 3.11 -16.25 -11.27
N THR A 75 4.07 -17.16 -11.38
CA THR A 75 4.54 -17.99 -10.26
C THR A 75 5.47 -17.20 -9.33
N PRO A 76 5.66 -17.62 -8.06
CA PRO A 76 6.61 -16.95 -7.15
C PRO A 76 8.05 -16.89 -7.69
N GLN A 77 8.47 -17.92 -8.42
CA GLN A 77 9.78 -17.97 -9.06
C GLN A 77 9.88 -16.93 -10.18
N GLU A 78 8.86 -16.82 -11.04
CA GLU A 78 8.78 -15.79 -12.07
C GLU A 78 8.72 -14.38 -11.44
N GLU A 79 8.01 -14.22 -10.33
CA GLU A 79 7.94 -12.96 -9.58
C GLU A 79 9.32 -12.53 -9.09
N ASN A 80 10.10 -13.42 -8.47
CA ASN A 80 11.45 -13.11 -8.01
C ASN A 80 12.34 -12.61 -9.16
N ILE A 81 12.26 -13.28 -10.33
CA ILE A 81 12.99 -12.86 -11.54
C ILE A 81 12.51 -11.48 -12.00
N ILE A 82 11.20 -11.22 -12.01
CA ILE A 82 10.64 -9.92 -12.40
C ILE A 82 11.16 -8.81 -11.46
N LEU A 83 11.15 -9.04 -10.14
CA LEU A 83 11.62 -8.08 -9.15
C LEU A 83 13.11 -7.78 -9.31
N GLU A 84 13.94 -8.81 -9.44
CA GLU A 84 15.40 -8.65 -9.59
C GLU A 84 15.75 -7.90 -10.89
N LEU A 85 15.15 -8.32 -12.01
CA LEU A 85 15.44 -7.71 -13.30
C LEU A 85 14.84 -6.30 -13.43
N HIS A 86 13.70 -6.03 -12.80
CA HIS A 86 13.18 -4.67 -12.71
C HIS A 86 14.07 -3.77 -11.87
N ALA A 87 14.60 -4.23 -10.74
CA ALA A 87 15.56 -3.45 -9.95
C ALA A 87 16.82 -3.10 -10.77
N ARG A 88 17.26 -4.01 -11.65
CA ARG A 88 18.43 -3.81 -12.51
C ARG A 88 18.16 -2.94 -13.74
N TRP A 89 16.99 -3.08 -14.37
CA TRP A 89 16.73 -2.52 -15.71
C TRP A 89 15.50 -1.59 -15.80
N GLY A 90 14.77 -1.41 -14.71
CA GLY A 90 13.54 -0.64 -14.65
C GLY A 90 12.45 -1.18 -15.57
N ASN A 91 11.68 -0.27 -16.17
CA ASN A 91 10.51 -0.59 -17.00
C ASN A 91 10.85 -1.13 -18.41
N ARG A 92 12.01 -1.79 -18.58
CA ARG A 92 12.41 -2.42 -19.85
C ARG A 92 11.77 -3.80 -20.01
N TRP A 93 10.44 -3.84 -20.09
CA TRP A 93 9.62 -5.07 -20.07
C TRP A 93 10.04 -6.11 -21.10
N SER A 94 10.28 -5.71 -22.35
CA SER A 94 10.70 -6.63 -23.41
C SER A 94 12.10 -7.21 -23.15
N THR A 95 12.94 -6.52 -22.38
CA THR A 95 14.23 -7.06 -21.93
C THR A 95 14.07 -8.04 -20.77
N ILE A 96 13.20 -7.74 -19.81
CA ILE A 96 12.86 -8.66 -18.71
C ILE A 96 12.21 -9.95 -19.25
N ALA A 97 11.31 -9.83 -20.22
CA ALA A 97 10.60 -10.96 -20.85
C ALA A 97 11.54 -12.00 -21.46
N ARG A 98 12.73 -11.59 -21.93
CA ARG A 98 13.73 -12.54 -22.47
C ARG A 98 14.21 -13.56 -21.44
N SER A 99 14.12 -13.24 -20.15
CA SER A 99 14.50 -14.15 -19.05
C SER A 99 13.34 -14.99 -18.52
N LEU A 100 12.13 -14.87 -19.10
CA LEU A 100 10.91 -15.54 -18.65
C LEU A 100 10.27 -16.32 -19.80
N PRO A 101 10.71 -17.56 -20.05
CA PRO A 101 10.23 -18.37 -21.16
C PRO A 101 8.70 -18.54 -21.12
N GLY A 102 8.06 -18.25 -22.25
CA GLY A 102 6.61 -18.32 -22.43
C GLY A 102 5.83 -17.16 -21.79
N ARG A 103 6.50 -16.15 -21.23
CA ARG A 103 5.85 -14.91 -20.74
C ARG A 103 6.13 -13.75 -21.66
N THR A 104 5.14 -12.87 -21.77
CA THR A 104 5.18 -11.68 -22.59
C THR A 104 5.54 -10.45 -21.77
N ASP A 105 6.10 -9.44 -22.44
CA ASP A 105 6.34 -8.13 -21.84
C ASP A 105 5.06 -7.47 -21.33
N ASN A 106 3.93 -7.74 -22.00
CA ASN A 106 2.62 -7.28 -21.58
C ASN A 106 2.17 -7.92 -20.26
N GLU A 107 2.36 -9.23 -20.07
CA GLU A 107 2.06 -9.92 -18.81
C GLU A 107 2.89 -9.36 -17.66
N ILE A 108 4.21 -9.17 -17.86
CA ILE A 108 5.11 -8.66 -16.82
C ILE A 108 4.73 -7.23 -16.43
N LYS A 109 4.48 -6.37 -17.41
CA LYS A 109 3.99 -5.01 -17.18
C LYS A 109 2.65 -5.01 -16.43
N ASN A 110 1.74 -5.91 -16.78
CA ASN A 110 0.45 -6.06 -16.10
C ASN A 110 0.64 -6.51 -14.65
N TYR A 111 1.46 -7.52 -14.42
CA TYR A 111 1.82 -8.03 -13.10
C TYR A 111 2.37 -6.90 -12.22
N TRP A 112 3.34 -6.13 -12.73
CA TRP A 112 3.90 -4.99 -11.99
C TRP A 112 2.83 -3.95 -11.63
N ARG A 113 1.96 -3.59 -12.58
CA ARG A 113 0.88 -2.62 -12.36
C ARG A 113 -0.09 -3.04 -11.26
N THR A 114 -0.41 -4.32 -11.15
CA THR A 114 -1.41 -4.83 -10.19
C THR A 114 -0.80 -5.24 -8.85
N HIS A 115 0.42 -5.77 -8.82
CA HIS A 115 1.04 -6.31 -7.60
C HIS A 115 1.94 -5.30 -6.89
N TYR A 116 2.70 -4.49 -7.63
CA TYR A 116 3.66 -3.58 -7.01
C TYR A 116 2.99 -2.35 -6.36
N LYS A 117 1.89 -1.84 -6.94
CA LYS A 117 1.11 -0.77 -6.30
C LYS A 117 0.48 -1.22 -4.98
N LYS A 118 0.00 -2.47 -4.90
CA LYS A 118 -0.55 -3.04 -3.67
C LYS A 118 0.52 -3.24 -2.61
N ALA A 119 1.71 -3.71 -2.97
CA ALA A 119 2.79 -3.91 -2.00
C ALA A 119 3.21 -2.61 -1.27
N LYS A 120 3.19 -1.44 -1.94
CA LYS A 120 3.39 -0.14 -1.26
C LYS A 120 2.25 0.21 -0.32
N SER A 121 1.00 0.08 -0.78
CA SER A 121 -0.17 0.38 0.04
C SER A 121 -0.29 -0.54 1.27
N THR A 122 -0.03 -1.83 1.12
CA THR A 122 -0.10 -2.80 2.22
C THR A 122 1.00 -2.57 3.25
N LYS A 123 2.23 -2.25 2.85
CA LYS A 123 3.30 -1.90 3.80
C LYS A 123 2.97 -0.64 4.61
N ILE A 124 2.40 0.39 3.96
CA ILE A 124 1.96 1.60 4.64
C ILE A 124 0.85 1.30 5.66
N ILE A 125 -0.14 0.48 5.27
CA ILE A 125 -1.25 0.08 6.16
C ILE A 125 -0.73 -0.73 7.34
N MET A 126 0.19 -1.67 7.13
CA MET A 126 0.78 -2.47 8.20
C MET A 126 1.60 -1.62 9.18
N GLN A 127 2.41 -0.68 8.67
CA GLN A 127 3.18 0.25 9.52
C GLN A 127 2.28 1.18 10.34
N GLN A 128 1.15 1.63 9.77
CA GLN A 128 0.14 2.42 10.48
C GLN A 128 -0.56 1.61 11.57
N GLN A 129 -0.86 0.34 11.31
CA GLN A 129 -1.44 -0.55 12.31
C GLN A 129 -0.46 -0.83 13.47
N GLU A 130 0.82 -1.03 13.19
CA GLU A 130 1.87 -1.18 14.22
C GLU A 130 2.01 0.09 15.08
N HIS A 131 2.00 1.28 14.46
CA HIS A 131 2.02 2.54 15.20
C HIS A 131 0.76 2.71 16.08
N GLN A 132 -0.42 2.45 15.52
CA GLN A 132 -1.68 2.50 16.28
C GLN A 132 -1.68 1.53 17.47
N HIS A 133 -1.17 0.31 17.28
CA HIS A 133 -1.11 -0.69 18.37
C HIS A 133 -0.11 -0.28 19.46
N HIS A 134 1.00 0.36 19.10
CA HIS A 134 1.98 0.89 20.04
C HIS A 134 1.46 2.10 20.82
N ASP A 135 0.74 3.00 20.15
CA ASP A 135 0.11 4.17 20.78
C ASP A 135 -1.02 3.75 21.74
N GLN A 136 -1.80 2.72 21.38
CA GLN A 136 -2.88 2.19 22.21
C GLN A 136 -2.36 1.47 23.46
N GLN A 137 -1.22 0.76 23.36
CA GLN A 137 -0.53 0.19 24.53
C GLN A 137 0.04 1.28 25.47
N LYS A 138 0.58 2.37 24.93
CA LYS A 138 1.05 3.50 25.74
C LYS A 138 -0.11 4.19 26.47
N GLN A 139 -1.25 4.36 25.80
CA GLN A 139 -2.45 4.95 26.37
C GLN A 139 -3.00 4.06 27.51
N ASN A 140 -3.15 2.75 27.26
CA ASN A 140 -3.60 1.80 28.29
C ASN A 140 -2.66 1.78 29.50
N ASN A 141 -1.33 1.77 29.29
CA ASN A 141 -0.37 1.81 30.39
C ASN A 141 -0.42 3.15 31.17
N GLN A 142 -0.66 4.28 30.47
CA GLN A 142 -0.85 5.57 31.14
C GLN A 142 -2.15 5.66 31.92
N ASP A 143 -3.24 5.08 31.41
CA ASP A 143 -4.53 5.05 32.07
C ASP A 143 -4.52 4.10 33.28
N GLU A 144 -3.84 2.94 33.18
CA GLU A 144 -3.55 2.06 34.32
C GLU A 144 -2.70 2.78 35.40
N MET A 145 -1.67 3.54 35.00
CA MET A 145 -0.86 4.33 35.95
C MET A 145 -1.65 5.47 36.61
N LYS A 146 -2.66 6.04 35.93
CA LYS A 146 -3.54 7.06 36.51
C LYS A 146 -4.57 6.43 37.46
N GLU A 147 -5.05 5.23 37.18
CA GLU A 147 -6.00 4.50 38.03
C GLU A 147 -5.37 4.06 39.37
N VAL A 148 -4.05 3.85 39.40
CA VAL A 148 -3.29 3.56 40.64
C VAL A 148 -3.17 4.80 41.56
N VAL A 149 -3.50 6.01 41.07
CA VAL A 149 -3.46 7.24 41.88
C VAL A 149 -4.85 7.57 42.45
N MET A 150 -4.89 7.67 43.79
CA MET A 150 -6.01 8.10 44.65
C MET A 150 -7.15 7.09 44.87
N THR A 151 -6.81 5.97 45.52
CA THR A 151 -7.83 5.28 46.32
C THR A 151 -8.11 6.08 47.61
N PRO A 152 -9.34 6.07 48.16
CA PRO A 152 -9.67 6.76 49.42
C PRO A 152 -8.76 6.36 50.60
N GLN A 153 -8.17 5.17 50.55
CA GLN A 153 -7.21 4.68 51.53
C GLN A 153 -5.88 5.43 51.47
N VAL A 154 -5.35 5.69 50.28
CA VAL A 154 -4.11 6.46 50.08
C VAL A 154 -4.32 7.92 50.47
N ILE A 155 -5.47 8.52 50.11
CA ILE A 155 -5.83 9.88 50.53
C ILE A 155 -5.87 9.98 52.06
N LYS A 156 -6.48 8.99 52.74
CA LYS A 156 -6.56 8.98 54.21
C LYS A 156 -5.19 8.85 54.87
N GLN A 157 -4.27 8.05 54.29
CA GLN A 157 -2.89 7.92 54.78
C GLN A 157 -2.11 9.24 54.64
N VAL A 158 -2.24 9.93 53.49
CA VAL A 158 -1.57 11.21 53.25
C VAL A 158 -2.09 12.31 54.17
N VAL A 159 -3.42 12.39 54.38
CA VAL A 159 -4.04 13.40 55.26
C VAL A 159 -3.64 13.21 56.72
N LEU A 160 -3.58 11.97 57.21
CA LEU A 160 -3.14 11.68 58.58
C LEU A 160 -1.67 12.09 58.79
N ALA A 161 -0.78 11.77 57.85
CA ALA A 161 0.63 12.17 57.92
C ALA A 161 0.82 13.69 57.90
N SER A 162 -0.04 14.45 57.20
CA SER A 162 0.00 15.91 57.22
C SER A 162 -0.48 16.53 58.54
N GLN A 163 -1.42 15.90 59.25
CA GLN A 163 -1.91 16.37 60.54
C GLN A 163 -0.87 16.20 61.65
N ASP A 164 -0.09 15.10 61.61
CA ASP A 164 1.01 14.86 62.55
C ASP A 164 2.13 15.91 62.41
N MET A 165 2.41 16.36 61.17
CA MET A 165 3.43 17.39 60.91
C MET A 165 3.01 18.77 61.40
N ASP A 166 1.73 19.13 61.28
CA ASP A 166 1.20 20.40 61.80
C ASP A 166 1.23 20.44 63.33
N GLU A 167 0.92 19.32 63.99
CA GLU A 167 0.98 19.21 65.45
C GLU A 167 2.43 19.25 65.96
N MET A 168 3.34 18.57 65.24
CA MET A 168 4.78 18.64 65.50
C MET A 168 5.33 20.07 65.31
N MET A 169 4.93 20.78 64.24
CA MET A 169 5.33 22.18 64.01
C MET A 169 4.82 23.12 65.10
N LYS A 170 3.61 22.89 65.61
CA LYS A 170 3.04 23.65 66.73
C LYS A 170 3.79 23.40 68.04
N TYR A 171 4.19 22.15 68.30
CA TYR A 171 5.02 21.78 69.45
C TYR A 171 6.42 22.40 69.37
N MET A 172 7.07 22.34 68.20
CA MET A 172 8.40 22.92 67.96
C MET A 172 8.42 24.43 68.14
N TYR A 173 7.32 25.11 67.77
CA TYR A 173 7.14 26.55 67.99
C TYR A 173 6.94 26.89 69.48
N GLN A 174 6.22 26.04 70.22
CA GLN A 174 5.97 26.22 71.66
C GLN A 174 7.23 26.02 72.51
N VAL A 175 8.16 25.14 72.11
CA VAL A 175 9.41 24.87 72.84
C VAL A 175 10.58 25.78 72.44
N GLY A 176 10.36 26.76 71.56
CA GLY A 176 11.34 27.81 71.24
C GLY A 176 12.57 27.36 70.44
N ALA A 177 12.43 26.36 69.56
CA ALA A 177 13.53 25.95 68.68
C ALA A 177 13.83 27.03 67.62
N SER A 178 15.09 27.49 67.52
CA SER A 178 15.53 28.59 66.64
C SER A 178 15.81 28.17 65.18
N SER A 179 15.52 29.08 64.25
CA SER A 179 15.51 28.94 62.78
C SER A 179 16.89 28.84 62.11
N SER A 180 17.65 27.77 62.37
CA SER A 180 18.91 27.50 61.64
C SER A 180 18.89 26.21 60.80
N ILE A 181 17.74 25.57 60.66
CA ILE A 181 17.60 24.37 59.84
C ILE A 181 16.40 24.58 58.91
N MET A 182 16.66 24.59 57.59
CA MET A 182 15.73 24.66 56.44
C MET A 182 15.59 26.03 55.74
N ASN A 183 16.56 26.34 54.89
CA ASN A 183 16.44 27.01 53.57
C ASN A 183 17.47 26.28 52.69
N GLU A 184 17.23 25.82 51.46
CA GLU A 184 16.53 26.45 50.34
C GLU A 184 16.26 25.38 49.25
N GLU A 185 15.02 25.28 48.75
CA GLU A 185 14.67 24.45 47.58
C GLU A 185 13.98 25.32 46.51
N PHE A 186 14.63 25.38 45.34
CA PHE A 186 14.10 25.38 43.97
C PHE A 186 12.80 26.19 43.64
N TYR A 187 13.00 27.31 42.94
CA TYR A 187 11.95 28.10 42.28
C TYR A 187 11.47 27.43 40.98
N TRP A 188 10.16 27.21 40.86
CA TRP A 188 9.46 26.91 39.60
C TRP A 188 9.39 28.17 38.72
N ASN A 189 9.57 28.02 37.41
CA ASN A 189 9.10 28.99 36.41
C ASN A 189 8.45 28.21 35.24
N GLU A 190 7.12 28.31 35.15
CA GLU A 190 6.37 28.12 33.92
C GLU A 190 6.32 29.46 33.17
N ASP A 191 6.47 29.44 31.85
CA ASP A 191 5.62 30.27 30.99
C ASP A 191 5.63 29.81 29.51
N GLU A 192 4.47 30.00 28.92
CA GLU A 192 3.92 29.49 27.66
C GLU A 192 4.55 30.06 26.38
N ASN A 193 4.48 29.32 25.25
CA ASN A 193 3.78 29.83 24.04
C ASN A 193 3.68 28.86 22.85
N LEU A 194 2.43 28.76 22.34
CA LEU A 194 2.01 28.67 20.93
C LEU A 194 2.56 27.56 20.01
N GLY A 195 1.65 26.63 19.71
CA GLY A 195 1.76 25.78 18.52
C GLY A 195 1.52 26.51 17.19
N ARG A 196 2.12 25.99 16.12
CA ARG A 196 1.55 25.91 14.76
C ARG A 196 2.49 25.21 13.78
N LEU A 197 1.87 24.55 12.80
CA LEU A 197 2.34 24.26 11.43
C LEU A 197 3.23 23.04 11.20
N TRP A 198 2.60 21.92 10.82
CA TRP A 198 2.99 21.15 9.62
C TRP A 198 1.74 20.60 8.92
N ASN A 199 1.23 21.35 7.95
CA ASN A 199 0.40 20.83 6.85
C ASN A 199 1.30 20.70 5.62
N LEU A 200 1.23 19.53 4.98
CA LEU A 200 1.25 19.27 3.52
C LEU A 200 2.29 19.98 2.62
N ASP A 201 3.07 19.18 1.89
CA ASP A 201 3.27 19.31 0.43
C ASP A 201 3.77 17.94 -0.10
N ILE A 202 2.96 17.24 -0.93
CA ILE A 202 3.03 17.09 -2.41
C ILE A 202 4.17 16.19 -2.88
#